data_AF-A0A3N5RID6-F1
#
_entry.id   AF-A0A3N5RID6-F1
#
_cell.length_a   1.000
_cell.length_b   1.000
_cell.length_c   1.000
_cell.angle_alpha   90.00
_cell.angle_beta   90.00
_cell.angle_gamma   90.00
#
_symmetry.space_group_name_H-M   'P 1'
#
loop_
_entity.id
_entity.type
_entity.pdbx_description
1 polymer ?
#
loop_
_entity_poly.entity_id
_entity_poly.type
_entity_poly.pdbx_seq_one_letter_code
_entity_poly.pdbx_strand_id
1 'polypeptide(L)'
;MFATDSSSERATSIEDYQNTCTEFIIDISRDYKDWVDRYQLSKEETDKRKGSIDNVVATTNNWIRKFCNTIKKVDVVMNDGINKMAEYTAGYPFQFEVSVNSEKRYAKHNQGRIALRVNAIPQEGRTIRLGRYNKNDLFLISSSSP
;
A
#
# COMPACT_ATOMS: atom_id res chain seq x y z
N MET A 1 5.63 -12.51 -36.56
CA MET A 1 4.39 -13.22 -36.23
C MET A 1 4.07 -12.86 -34.79
N PHE A 2 3.21 -11.85 -34.58
CA PHE A 2 2.82 -11.45 -33.24
C PHE A 2 1.82 -12.47 -32.74
N ALA A 3 2.15 -13.18 -31.66
CA ALA A 3 1.22 -14.10 -31.02
C ALA A 3 0.05 -13.29 -30.46
N THR A 4 -1.05 -13.27 -31.20
CA THR A 4 -2.37 -12.89 -30.70
C THR A 4 -2.93 -14.06 -29.90
N ASP A 5 -2.44 -14.25 -28.68
CA ASP A 5 -3.16 -15.00 -27.66
C ASP A 5 -3.90 -13.98 -26.78
N SER A 6 -4.98 -13.44 -27.33
CA SER A 6 -5.91 -12.54 -26.64
C SER A 6 -7.04 -13.28 -25.93
N SER A 7 -6.78 -14.51 -25.50
CA SER A 7 -7.70 -15.31 -24.67
C SER A 7 -6.94 -15.88 -23.47
N SER A 8 -6.41 -14.98 -22.64
CA SER A 8 -6.35 -15.28 -21.21
C SER A 8 -7.78 -15.64 -20.81
N GLU A 9 -7.93 -16.75 -20.08
CA GLU A 9 -9.16 -17.30 -19.49
C GLU A 9 -9.82 -16.30 -18.53
N ARG A 10 -10.19 -15.13 -19.04
CA ARG A 10 -10.83 -14.07 -18.30
C ARG A 10 -12.21 -14.57 -17.97
N ALA A 11 -12.44 -14.70 -16.67
CA ALA A 11 -13.73 -14.89 -16.02
C ALA A 11 -14.93 -14.53 -16.92
N THR A 12 -15.85 -15.48 -17.06
CA THR A 12 -17.05 -15.37 -17.90
C THR A 12 -18.01 -14.28 -17.45
N SER A 13 -17.85 -13.77 -16.22
CA SER A 13 -18.60 -12.64 -15.68
C SER A 13 -17.72 -11.76 -14.78
N ILE A 14 -18.18 -10.53 -14.52
CA ILE A 14 -17.52 -9.64 -13.54
C ILE A 14 -17.56 -10.23 -12.13
N GLU A 15 -18.61 -10.97 -11.78
CA GLU A 15 -18.78 -11.59 -10.47
C GLU A 15 -17.76 -12.71 -10.26
N ASP A 16 -17.58 -13.57 -11.27
CA ASP A 16 -16.52 -14.59 -11.27
C ASP A 16 -15.15 -13.95 -11.09
N TYR A 17 -14.88 -12.85 -11.80
CA TYR A 17 -13.61 -12.13 -11.68
C TYR A 17 -13.40 -11.53 -10.29
N GLN A 18 -14.44 -10.90 -9.71
CA GLN A 18 -14.41 -10.39 -8.34
C GLN A 18 -14.10 -11.51 -7.33
N ASN A 19 -14.73 -12.68 -7.50
CA ASN A 19 -14.51 -13.83 -6.63
C ASN A 19 -13.06 -14.34 -6.74
N THR A 20 -12.59 -14.63 -7.95
CA THR A 20 -11.21 -15.08 -8.20
C THR A 20 -10.19 -14.09 -7.63
N CYS A 21 -10.36 -12.79 -7.86
CA CYS A 21 -9.45 -11.78 -7.30
C CYS A 21 -9.50 -11.72 -5.78
N THR A 22 -10.68 -11.88 -5.15
CA THR A 22 -10.78 -11.88 -3.69
C THR A 22 -10.13 -13.10 -3.05
N GLU A 23 -10.20 -14.26 -3.70
CA GLU A 23 -9.50 -15.48 -3.29
C GLU A 23 -8.00 -15.32 -3.45
N PHE A 24 -7.56 -14.80 -4.60
CA PHE A 24 -6.15 -14.53 -4.85
C PHE A 24 -5.54 -13.60 -3.79
N ILE A 25 -6.24 -12.53 -3.40
CA ILE A 25 -5.79 -11.62 -2.33
C ILE A 25 -5.65 -12.35 -0.99
N ILE A 26 -6.58 -13.25 -0.66
CA ILE A 26 -6.50 -14.05 0.58
C ILE A 26 -5.28 -14.96 0.53
N ASP A 27 -5.06 -15.64 -0.59
CA ASP A 27 -3.97 -16.60 -0.72
C ASP A 27 -2.60 -15.92 -0.67
N ILE A 28 -2.38 -14.87 -1.46
CA ILE A 28 -1.10 -14.14 -1.44
C ILE A 28 -0.83 -13.45 -0.10
N SER A 29 -1.87 -13.11 0.67
CA SER A 29 -1.68 -12.55 2.03
C SER A 29 -0.98 -13.52 2.98
N ARG A 30 -1.13 -14.84 2.77
CA ARG A 30 -0.43 -15.86 3.56
C ARG A 30 1.07 -15.81 3.29
N ASP A 31 1.46 -15.71 2.02
CA ASP A 31 2.86 -15.56 1.63
C ASP A 31 3.48 -14.30 2.25
N TYR A 32 2.76 -13.18 2.24
CA TYR A 32 3.23 -11.94 2.89
C TYR A 32 3.42 -12.11 4.41
N LYS A 33 2.51 -12.82 5.09
CA LYS A 33 2.65 -13.12 6.52
C LYS A 33 3.81 -14.07 6.80
N ASP A 34 4.06 -15.05 5.94
CA ASP A 34 5.21 -15.94 6.03
C ASP A 34 6.53 -15.17 5.85
N TRP A 35 6.55 -14.18 4.96
CA TRP A 35 7.68 -13.25 4.84
C TRP A 35 7.91 -12.44 6.10
N VAL A 36 6.85 -11.98 6.78
CA VAL A 36 6.97 -11.32 8.08
C VAL A 36 7.63 -12.23 9.12
N ASP A 37 7.25 -13.52 9.17
CA ASP A 37 7.86 -14.49 10.10
C ASP A 37 9.36 -14.68 9.86
N ARG A 38 9.79 -14.67 8.59
CA ARG A 38 11.21 -14.80 8.23
C ARG A 38 12.09 -13.67 8.74
N TYR A 39 11.52 -12.49 9.01
CA TYR A 39 12.27 -11.38 9.59
C TYR A 39 12.61 -11.56 11.07
N GLN A 40 12.01 -12.54 11.76
CA GLN A 40 12.29 -12.82 13.18
C GLN A 40 12.20 -11.57 14.06
N LEU A 41 11.17 -10.74 13.82
CA LEU A 41 10.94 -9.50 14.54
C LEU A 41 10.46 -9.77 15.97
N SER A 42 10.35 -8.72 16.79
CA SER A 42 9.66 -8.83 18.07
C SER A 42 8.22 -9.29 17.85
N LYS A 43 7.64 -9.97 18.85
CA LYS A 43 6.25 -10.44 18.79
C LYS A 43 5.28 -9.29 18.50
N GLU A 44 5.47 -8.15 19.17
CA GLU A 44 4.65 -6.96 18.99
C GLU A 44 4.67 -6.46 17.53
N GLU A 45 5.85 -6.33 16.93
CA GLU A 45 5.97 -5.85 15.55
C GLU A 45 5.45 -6.88 14.54
N THR A 46 5.64 -8.18 14.82
CA THR A 46 5.09 -9.28 14.02
C THR A 46 3.56 -9.23 14.00
N ASP A 47 2.95 -9.17 15.18
CA ASP A 47 1.49 -9.12 15.35
C ASP A 47 0.90 -7.87 14.67
N LYS A 48 1.57 -6.72 14.82
CA LYS A 48 1.18 -5.47 14.17
C LYS A 48 1.19 -5.55 12.65
N ARG A 49 2.27 -6.07 12.05
CA ARG A 49 2.39 -6.19 10.58
C ARG A 49 1.37 -7.17 10.01
N LYS A 50 1.22 -8.35 10.64
CA LYS A 50 0.24 -9.35 10.22
C LYS A 50 -1.19 -8.83 10.34
N GLY A 51 -1.52 -8.13 11.44
CA GLY A 51 -2.82 -7.47 11.60
C GLY A 51 -3.08 -6.35 10.58
N SER A 52 -2.03 -5.63 10.17
CA SER A 52 -2.14 -4.62 9.10
C SER A 52 -2.40 -5.26 7.74
N ILE A 53 -1.72 -6.38 7.42
CA ILE A 53 -1.99 -7.19 6.22
C ILE A 53 -3.44 -7.69 6.22
N ASP A 54 -3.94 -8.21 7.35
CA ASP A 54 -5.33 -8.63 7.49
C ASP A 54 -6.33 -7.52 7.21
N ASN A 55 -6.06 -6.32 7.72
CA ASN A 55 -6.90 -5.16 7.48
C ASN A 55 -6.91 -4.73 6.00
N VAL A 56 -5.75 -4.81 5.31
CA VAL A 56 -5.67 -4.58 3.86
C VAL A 56 -6.52 -5.59 3.11
N VAL A 57 -6.37 -6.90 3.39
CA VAL A 57 -7.17 -7.97 2.77
C VAL A 57 -8.67 -7.70 2.94
N ALA A 58 -9.11 -7.43 4.17
CA ALA A 58 -10.51 -7.15 4.48
C ALA A 58 -11.03 -5.93 3.71
N THR A 59 -10.26 -4.85 3.66
CA THR A 59 -10.63 -3.60 2.98
C THR A 59 -10.69 -3.78 1.46
N THR A 60 -9.64 -4.36 0.87
CA THR A 60 -9.54 -4.59 -0.57
C THR A 60 -10.67 -5.50 -1.04
N ASN A 61 -10.92 -6.62 -0.34
CA ASN A 61 -12.01 -7.52 -0.69
C ASN A 61 -13.39 -6.88 -0.53
N ASN A 62 -13.58 -6.02 0.48
CA ASN A 62 -14.81 -5.25 0.62
C ASN A 62 -15.03 -4.31 -0.57
N TRP A 63 -13.98 -3.65 -1.03
CA TRP A 63 -14.05 -2.71 -2.15
C TRP A 63 -14.28 -3.40 -3.49
N ILE A 64 -13.61 -4.52 -3.73
CA ILE A 64 -13.83 -5.35 -4.91
C ILE A 64 -15.30 -5.74 -5.01
N ARG A 65 -15.88 -6.27 -3.92
CA ARG A 65 -17.28 -6.72 -3.91
C ARG A 65 -18.30 -5.58 -4.02
N LYS A 66 -18.08 -4.47 -3.31
CA LYS A 66 -19.10 -3.41 -3.21
C LYS A 66 -19.04 -2.37 -4.31
N PHE A 67 -17.85 -2.08 -4.86
CA PHE A 67 -17.65 -0.89 -5.69
C PHE A 67 -17.06 -1.16 -7.08
N CYS A 68 -16.51 -2.36 -7.32
CA CYS A 68 -15.82 -2.67 -8.57
C CYS A 68 -16.74 -3.34 -9.60
N ASN A 69 -17.50 -2.55 -10.33
CA ASN A 69 -18.42 -3.02 -11.38
C ASN A 69 -17.78 -3.20 -12.77
N THR A 70 -16.45 -3.16 -12.87
CA THR A 70 -15.71 -3.39 -14.13
C THR A 70 -14.39 -4.09 -13.81
N ILE A 71 -13.89 -4.91 -14.74
CA ILE A 71 -12.61 -5.61 -14.61
C ILE A 71 -11.48 -4.62 -14.26
N LYS A 72 -11.41 -3.49 -14.97
CA LYS A 72 -10.39 -2.46 -14.72
C LYS A 72 -10.42 -1.92 -13.28
N LYS A 73 -11.60 -1.76 -12.67
CA LYS A 73 -11.70 -1.32 -11.26
C LYS A 73 -11.21 -2.42 -10.32
N VAL A 74 -11.55 -3.67 -10.60
CA VAL A 74 -11.05 -4.82 -9.83
C VAL A 74 -9.52 -4.86 -9.90
N ASP A 75 -8.93 -4.72 -11.08
CA ASP A 75 -7.47 -4.71 -11.27
C ASP A 75 -6.79 -3.62 -10.46
N VAL A 76 -7.31 -2.39 -10.51
CA VAL A 76 -6.74 -1.25 -9.78
C VAL A 76 -6.79 -1.50 -8.27
N VAL A 77 -7.94 -1.92 -7.75
CA VAL A 77 -8.12 -2.16 -6.31
C VAL A 77 -7.30 -3.36 -5.84
N MET A 78 -7.26 -4.44 -6.62
CA MET A 78 -6.43 -5.62 -6.34
C MET A 78 -4.95 -5.26 -6.28
N ASN A 79 -4.43 -4.56 -7.29
CA ASN A 79 -3.03 -4.15 -7.33
C ASN A 79 -2.66 -3.19 -6.18
N ASP A 80 -3.55 -2.25 -5.82
CA ASP A 80 -3.37 -1.40 -4.64
C ASP A 80 -3.30 -2.23 -3.34
N GLY A 81 -4.17 -3.23 -3.20
CA GLY A 81 -4.14 -4.17 -2.07
C GLY A 81 -2.83 -4.93 -1.98
N ILE A 82 -2.34 -5.48 -3.09
CA ILE A 82 -1.06 -6.21 -3.14
C ILE A 82 0.11 -5.31 -2.73
N ASN A 83 0.18 -4.10 -3.28
CA ASN A 83 1.24 -3.14 -2.96
C ASN A 83 1.23 -2.77 -1.47
N LYS A 84 0.06 -2.49 -0.89
CA LYS A 84 -0.06 -2.19 0.54
C LYS A 84 0.34 -3.37 1.43
N MET A 85 -0.01 -4.60 1.06
CA MET A 85 0.46 -5.78 1.78
C MET A 85 1.99 -5.91 1.73
N ALA A 86 2.59 -5.64 0.57
CA ALA A 86 4.05 -5.64 0.43
C ALA A 86 4.71 -4.56 1.31
N GLU A 87 4.14 -3.36 1.37
CA GLU A 87 4.61 -2.28 2.24
C GLU A 87 4.57 -2.67 3.73
N TYR A 88 3.46 -3.24 4.21
CA TYR A 88 3.36 -3.71 5.59
C TYR A 88 4.27 -4.91 5.88
N THR A 89 4.54 -5.75 4.88
CA THR A 89 5.48 -6.86 4.98
C THR A 89 6.89 -6.34 5.21
N ALA A 90 7.41 -5.55 4.27
CA ALA A 90 8.73 -4.92 4.38
C ALA A 90 8.84 -4.08 5.66
N GLY A 91 7.73 -3.47 6.07
CA GLY A 91 7.64 -2.52 7.16
C GLY A 91 8.22 -1.19 6.73
N TYR A 92 7.76 -0.12 7.37
CA TYR A 92 8.34 1.18 7.15
C TYR A 92 9.61 1.30 8.00
N PRO A 93 10.81 1.47 7.41
CA PRO A 93 12.03 1.70 8.18
C PRO A 93 12.01 3.03 8.95
N PHE A 94 11.00 3.88 8.71
CA PHE A 94 10.73 5.14 9.39
C PHE A 94 9.23 5.46 9.33
N GLN A 95 8.65 6.02 10.39
CA GLN A 95 7.31 6.60 10.33
C GLN A 95 7.42 8.04 9.82
N PHE A 96 6.95 8.32 8.60
CA PHE A 96 6.76 9.70 8.14
C PHE A 96 5.35 10.15 8.48
N GLU A 97 5.25 11.21 9.27
CA GLU A 97 4.00 11.90 9.55
C GLU A 97 4.07 13.30 8.94
N VAL A 98 3.17 13.61 8.02
CA VAL A 98 2.98 14.95 7.49
C VAL A 98 1.67 15.48 8.04
N SER A 99 1.72 16.63 8.69
CA SER A 99 0.53 17.35 9.15
C SER A 99 0.57 18.78 8.66
N VAL A 100 -0.61 19.33 8.36
CA VAL A 100 -0.80 20.75 8.02
C VAL A 100 -1.80 21.30 9.04
N ASN A 101 -1.43 22.35 9.76
CA ASN A 101 -2.26 22.93 10.83
C ASN A 101 -2.73 21.88 11.86
N SER A 102 -1.86 20.93 12.23
CA SER A 102 -2.14 19.80 13.13
C SER A 102 -3.15 18.77 12.60
N GLU A 103 -3.58 18.88 11.34
CA GLU A 103 -4.40 17.87 10.68
C GLU A 103 -3.54 16.83 9.96
N LYS A 104 -3.89 15.56 10.13
CA LYS A 104 -3.18 14.39 9.55
C LYS A 104 -3.83 13.87 8.26
N ARG A 105 -4.77 14.63 7.68
CA ARG A 105 -5.57 14.27 6.48
C ARG A 105 -5.46 15.37 5.43
N TYR A 106 -6.24 15.25 4.35
CA TYR A 106 -6.39 16.29 3.34
C TYR A 106 -6.69 17.64 4.00
N ALA A 107 -5.75 18.57 3.90
CA ALA A 107 -5.86 19.92 4.43
C ALA A 107 -5.80 20.93 3.28
N LYS A 108 -6.61 21.99 3.37
CA LYS A 108 -6.51 23.13 2.46
C LYS A 108 -5.43 24.08 2.98
N HIS A 109 -4.49 24.44 2.12
CA HIS A 109 -3.43 25.41 2.42
C HIS A 109 -3.39 26.43 1.30
N ASN A 110 -3.14 27.70 1.63
CA ASN A 110 -2.94 28.74 0.62
C ASN A 110 -1.73 28.40 -0.25
N GLN A 111 -1.74 28.82 -1.51
CA GLN A 111 -0.58 28.60 -2.38
C GLN A 111 0.68 29.22 -1.76
N GLY A 112 1.73 28.42 -1.56
CA GLY A 112 2.94 28.87 -0.87
C GLY A 112 3.84 27.73 -0.41
N ARG A 113 4.90 28.07 0.35
CA ARG A 113 5.80 27.07 0.96
C ARG A 113 5.14 26.43 2.17
N ILE A 114 5.22 25.11 2.28
CA ILE A 114 4.77 24.35 3.46
C ILE A 114 6.01 23.94 4.24
N ALA A 115 6.06 24.27 5.53
CA ALA A 115 7.11 23.79 6.42
C ALA A 115 6.87 22.32 6.76
N LEU A 116 7.83 21.45 6.44
CA LEU A 116 7.77 20.02 6.77
C LEU A 116 8.60 19.76 8.03
N ARG A 117 7.98 19.15 9.04
CA ARG A 117 8.69 18.59 10.19
C ARG A 117 8.80 17.08 10.01
N VAL A 118 10.03 16.59 9.90
CA VAL A 118 10.32 15.15 9.84
C VAL A 118 10.82 14.71 11.21
N ASN A 119 10.06 13.85 11.88
CA ASN A 119 10.49 13.21 13.13
C ASN A 119 10.84 11.75 12.81
N ALA A 120 11.95 11.26 13.35
CA ALA A 120 12.35 9.87 13.17
C ALA A 120 13.02 9.35 14.45
N ILE A 121 12.68 8.12 14.85
CA ILE A 121 13.18 7.48 16.08
C ILE A 121 13.91 6.20 15.66
N PRO A 122 15.24 6.09 15.84
CA PRO A 122 15.95 4.88 15.49
C PRO A 122 15.66 3.76 16.49
N GLN A 123 15.79 2.52 16.03
CA GLN A 123 15.95 1.39 16.94
C GLN A 123 17.32 1.44 17.63
N GLU A 124 17.41 0.79 18.80
CA GLU A 124 18.66 0.71 19.57
C GLU A 124 19.83 0.19 18.72
N GLY A 125 20.96 0.88 18.79
CA GLY A 125 22.16 0.57 17.99
C GLY A 125 22.12 1.01 16.53
N ARG A 126 21.04 1.65 16.05
CA ARG A 126 20.93 2.17 14.67
C ARG A 126 21.01 3.69 14.63
N THR A 127 21.56 4.24 13.54
CA THR A 127 21.58 5.69 13.29
C THR A 127 20.57 6.06 12.21
N ILE A 128 19.99 7.25 12.31
CA ILE A 128 19.16 7.83 11.26
C ILE A 128 19.99 8.87 10.52
N ARG A 129 19.98 8.79 9.19
CA ARG A 129 20.54 9.81 8.32
C ARG A 129 19.51 10.22 7.30
N LEU A 130 19.29 11.52 7.17
CA LEU A 130 18.57 12.07 6.02
C LEU A 130 19.55 12.10 4.84
N GLY A 131 19.43 11.13 3.93
CA GLY A 131 20.26 11.07 2.73
C GLY A 131 19.95 12.20 1.75
N ARG A 132 20.95 12.67 1.02
CA ARG A 132 20.78 13.62 -0.08
C ARG A 132 20.12 12.91 -1.26
N TYR A 133 18.81 13.02 -1.39
CA TYR A 133 18.11 12.64 -2.61
C TYR A 133 18.24 13.76 -3.66
N ASN A 134 18.13 13.39 -4.94
CA ASN A 134 18.66 14.06 -6.13
C ASN A 134 18.36 15.58 -6.24
N LYS A 135 19.24 16.34 -6.92
CA LYS A 135 19.28 17.82 -6.94
C LYS A 135 17.98 18.51 -7.43
N ASN A 136 17.09 17.77 -8.09
CA ASN A 136 15.87 18.30 -8.68
C ASN A 136 14.57 17.83 -8.01
N ASP A 137 14.61 16.86 -7.08
CA ASP A 137 13.40 16.28 -6.49
C ASP A 137 13.49 16.29 -4.96
N LEU A 138 12.93 17.34 -4.35
CA LEU A 138 12.38 17.23 -3.01
C LEU A 138 11.03 16.52 -3.14
N PHE A 139 10.69 15.65 -2.17
CA PHE A 139 9.41 14.95 -2.07
C PHE A 139 8.26 15.68 -2.80
N LEU A 140 7.82 15.13 -3.94
CA LEU A 140 6.69 15.69 -4.68
C LEU A 140 5.40 15.31 -3.94
N ILE A 141 4.89 16.25 -3.15
CA ILE A 141 3.50 16.21 -2.68
C ILE A 141 2.65 16.83 -3.78
N SER A 142 2.26 16.02 -4.77
CA SER A 142 1.31 16.45 -5.79
C SER A 142 -0.11 16.07 -5.37
N SER A 143 -0.98 17.08 -5.29
CA SER A 143 -2.43 16.91 -5.26
C SER A 143 -2.96 17.33 -6.63
N SER A 144 -3.69 16.45 -7.30
CA SER A 144 -4.43 16.77 -8.52
C SER A 144 -5.90 16.44 -8.31
N SER A 145 -6.75 17.45 -8.47
CA SER A 145 -8.17 17.30 -8.79
C SER A 145 -8.49 18.23 -9.97
N PRO A 146 -9.52 17.93 -10.79
CA PRO A 146 -9.91 18.78 -11.92
C PRO A 146 -10.25 20.22 -11.52
#